data_AF-A0A956Y4X6-F1
#
_entry.id   AF-A0A956Y4X6-F1
#
_cell.length_a   1.000
_cell.length_b   1.000
_cell.length_c   1.000
_cell.angle_alpha   90.00
_cell.angle_beta   90.00
_cell.angle_gamma   90.00
#
_symmetry.space_group_name_H-M   'P 1'
#
loop_
_entity.id
_entity.type
_entity.pdbx_description
1 polymer ?
#
loop_
_entity_poly.entity_id
_entity_poly.type
_entity_poly.pdbx_seq_one_letter_code
_entity_poly.pdbx_strand_id
1 'polypeptide(L)'
;MIRPLRFAFIILLVVLTACDAFSAPPTATNTPTATATLTATLEPSETPTSTATATEAPTLTPSETPTETLTPSVTPIPSETPTATITPLPEIQFRLDEWGETTLPQSIADGIDSPLILFTNSNDQQSITNIATAEVENTTMILYAVAPGAPNSRVELLELDVNTGNQIYPAPDGRTIAYFQPLGAAPGLYILDTTSTTAFTGRLVPIRSMVQRGFVSTPAWSPDGETMAVALQTGYALDVYLYARDGSSRINVTQSGAYDWWPAWSPDGRYLAFVSDRDTCPSWVPATEGGCDALTTPPPTGGMVYIYDTEAETIERLADITVTEPPRWINRRQLVLAGGNQLDLLNPHRNLWIANVQVDNVQRVALPGDEDTLYLNDTWSPDGSAVLLQKVTGSDIEVVMMTAGGQLIRSRQGDFEFPRFGMLADWSVTGDRIAIGGIRGQCPYGVRVADASFDFVASGSPPPTMCDPLYSPDGQFLAFTGVNPNVDGRVDVYSATPNGFGQVNLSVDLRGSMTLIGWLGPQS
;
A
#
# COMPACT_ATOMS: atom_id res chain seq x y z
N MET A 1 -44.74 61.22 42.11
CA MET A 1 -43.29 61.50 42.05
C MET A 1 -42.66 60.61 41.00
N ILE A 2 -42.14 61.27 39.96
CA ILE A 2 -41.01 60.94 39.07
C ILE A 2 -41.10 59.70 38.14
N ARG A 3 -40.94 60.06 36.86
CA ARG A 3 -40.97 59.36 35.57
C ARG A 3 -39.65 58.62 35.25
N PRO A 4 -39.62 57.77 34.20
CA PRO A 4 -38.41 57.11 33.68
C PRO A 4 -37.60 58.04 32.77
N LEU A 5 -36.28 57.85 32.70
CA LEU A 5 -35.42 58.47 31.67
C LEU A 5 -34.66 57.39 30.90
N ARG A 6 -34.88 57.42 29.58
CA ARG A 6 -34.08 56.81 28.52
C ARG A 6 -32.78 57.60 28.37
N PHE A 7 -31.67 56.93 28.09
CA PHE A 7 -30.52 57.56 27.42
C PHE A 7 -30.16 56.78 26.17
N ALA A 8 -30.36 57.45 25.03
CA ALA A 8 -29.84 57.11 23.74
C ALA A 8 -28.42 57.70 23.60
N PHE A 9 -27.55 57.00 22.88
CA PHE A 9 -26.36 57.61 22.29
C PHE A 9 -26.35 57.33 20.78
N ILE A 10 -26.49 58.42 20.03
CA ILE A 10 -26.34 58.55 18.58
C ILE A 10 -25.08 59.39 18.38
N ILE A 11 -24.04 58.87 17.73
CA ILE A 11 -22.95 59.62 17.05
C ILE A 11 -22.29 58.61 16.09
N LEU A 12 -21.94 58.87 14.84
CA LEU A 12 -22.27 59.86 13.80
C LEU A 12 -21.55 59.31 12.56
N LEU A 13 -22.28 59.18 11.45
CA LEU A 13 -21.75 58.79 10.14
C LEU A 13 -20.87 59.92 9.59
N VAL A 14 -19.63 59.63 9.18
CA VAL A 14 -18.85 60.51 8.29
C VAL A 14 -18.59 59.77 6.99
N VAL A 15 -19.24 60.27 5.95
CA VAL A 15 -19.04 59.91 4.55
C VAL A 15 -17.85 60.73 4.04
N LEU A 16 -16.85 60.04 3.47
CA LEU A 16 -15.92 60.64 2.52
C LEU A 16 -15.77 59.69 1.33
N THR A 17 -16.39 60.10 0.22
CA THR A 17 -16.18 59.60 -1.14
C THR A 17 -15.22 60.54 -1.88
N ALA A 18 -14.12 60.02 -2.41
CA ALA A 18 -13.42 60.46 -3.63
C ALA A 18 -12.35 59.38 -3.96
N CYS A 19 -12.61 58.50 -4.93
CA CYS A 19 -12.14 58.54 -6.32
C CYS A 19 -10.66 58.18 -6.54
N ASP A 20 -10.48 56.96 -7.08
CA ASP A 20 -9.54 56.49 -8.11
C ASP A 20 -8.07 56.94 -8.08
N ALA A 21 -7.15 55.96 -7.93
CA ALA A 21 -6.40 55.41 -9.07
C ALA A 21 -5.31 54.38 -8.65
N PHE A 22 -5.06 53.40 -9.53
CA PHE A 22 -3.86 52.53 -9.66
C PHE A 22 -3.55 51.44 -8.60
N SER A 23 -3.91 50.19 -8.90
CA SER A 23 -2.99 49.14 -9.43
C SER A 23 -3.52 47.72 -9.16
N ALA A 24 -3.50 46.88 -10.20
CA ALA A 24 -3.92 45.48 -10.15
C ALA A 24 -2.92 44.61 -9.33
N PRO A 25 -3.37 43.51 -8.72
CA PRO A 25 -2.46 42.53 -8.11
C PRO A 25 -1.58 41.87 -9.20
N PRO A 26 -0.31 41.54 -8.90
CA PRO A 26 0.64 41.10 -9.91
C PRO A 26 0.27 39.74 -10.50
N THR A 27 0.09 39.71 -11.82
CA THR A 27 0.09 38.50 -12.65
C THR A 27 1.48 37.85 -12.60
N ALA A 28 1.53 36.53 -12.42
CA ALA A 28 2.76 35.76 -12.50
C ALA A 28 3.34 35.81 -13.92
N THR A 29 4.53 36.40 -14.07
CA THR A 29 5.29 36.40 -15.31
C THR A 29 6.09 35.10 -15.41
N ASN A 30 5.75 34.25 -16.37
CA ASN A 30 6.62 33.15 -16.80
C ASN A 30 7.89 33.75 -17.43
N THR A 31 9.03 33.56 -16.77
CA THR A 31 10.34 33.87 -17.33
C THR A 31 10.89 32.60 -17.98
N PRO A 32 11.23 32.59 -19.28
CA PRO A 32 11.88 31.44 -19.90
C PRO A 32 13.36 31.38 -19.48
N THR A 33 13.77 30.25 -18.91
CA THR A 33 15.19 29.95 -18.65
C THR A 33 15.91 29.73 -19.99
N ALA A 34 16.93 30.55 -20.25
CA ALA A 34 17.80 30.44 -21.41
C ALA A 34 18.61 29.13 -21.36
N THR A 35 18.56 28.37 -22.46
CA THR A 35 19.44 27.23 -22.72
C THR A 35 20.79 27.75 -23.21
N ALA A 36 21.88 27.27 -22.63
CA ALA A 36 23.24 27.59 -23.07
C ALA A 36 23.59 26.83 -24.35
N THR A 37 23.95 27.57 -25.40
CA THR A 37 24.50 27.08 -26.66
C THR A 37 26.00 26.86 -26.51
N LEU A 38 26.50 25.65 -26.86
CA LEU A 38 27.92 25.42 -27.13
C LEU A 38 28.16 25.38 -28.63
N THR A 39 28.99 26.31 -29.10
CA THR A 39 29.50 26.39 -30.48
C THR A 39 30.89 25.78 -30.52
N ALA A 40 31.13 24.85 -31.45
CA ALA A 40 32.46 24.60 -32.00
C ALA A 40 32.32 24.35 -33.51
N THR A 41 32.84 25.32 -34.27
CA THR A 41 32.95 25.40 -35.72
C THR A 41 34.05 24.46 -36.24
N LEU A 42 33.83 23.76 -37.36
CA LEU A 42 34.83 23.56 -38.41
C LEU A 42 34.14 23.44 -39.79
N GLU A 43 34.76 24.10 -40.77
CA GLU A 43 34.32 24.42 -42.14
C GLU A 43 34.28 23.24 -43.13
N PRO A 44 33.60 23.40 -44.29
CA PRO A 44 33.46 22.39 -45.33
C PRO A 44 34.58 22.48 -46.39
N SER A 45 34.93 21.35 -47.01
CA SER A 45 35.76 21.32 -48.22
C SER A 45 35.12 20.46 -49.30
N GLU A 46 35.34 20.91 -50.53
CA GLU A 46 34.47 20.80 -51.69
C GLU A 46 34.50 19.44 -52.41
N THR A 47 33.41 19.17 -53.12
CA THR A 47 33.31 18.19 -54.19
C THR A 47 34.06 18.67 -55.43
N PRO A 48 34.61 17.77 -56.25
CA PRO A 48 34.41 17.95 -57.68
C PRO A 48 33.92 16.68 -58.39
N THR A 49 32.94 16.92 -59.25
CA THR A 49 32.44 16.06 -60.32
C THR A 49 33.51 15.86 -61.40
N SER A 50 33.54 14.70 -62.07
CA SER A 50 33.89 14.69 -63.50
C SER A 50 33.11 13.62 -64.27
N THR A 51 32.76 14.01 -65.50
CA THR A 51 32.01 13.30 -66.54
C THR A 51 32.94 13.10 -67.74
N ALA A 52 32.77 11.98 -68.48
CA ALA A 52 32.88 11.83 -69.95
C ALA A 52 33.83 10.72 -70.51
N THR A 53 33.19 9.70 -71.12
CA THR A 53 33.22 9.32 -72.56
C THR A 53 34.42 8.60 -73.23
N ALA A 54 34.18 7.32 -73.56
CA ALA A 54 34.35 6.54 -74.83
C ALA A 54 35.71 6.11 -75.49
N THR A 55 35.77 4.79 -75.81
CA THR A 55 36.39 4.07 -76.97
C THR A 55 37.95 4.01 -77.02
N GLU A 56 38.71 2.94 -77.33
CA GLU A 56 38.64 1.76 -78.23
C GLU A 56 39.33 0.48 -77.65
N ALA A 57 38.96 -0.68 -78.22
CA ALA A 57 39.55 -2.01 -78.00
C ALA A 57 40.91 -2.20 -78.74
N PRO A 58 41.74 -3.21 -78.38
CA PRO A 58 41.65 -4.48 -79.13
C PRO A 58 41.89 -5.78 -78.33
N THR A 59 41.00 -6.74 -78.59
CA THR A 59 41.20 -8.14 -78.99
C THR A 59 42.40 -8.94 -78.47
N LEU A 60 42.12 -9.92 -77.59
CA LEU A 60 42.71 -11.27 -77.62
C LEU A 60 41.65 -12.33 -77.26
N THR A 61 41.41 -13.28 -78.16
CA THR A 61 40.60 -14.51 -78.02
C THR A 61 41.54 -15.72 -78.06
N PRO A 62 41.12 -16.95 -77.70
CA PRO A 62 40.24 -17.41 -76.62
C PRO A 62 40.96 -18.44 -75.72
N SER A 63 40.46 -18.71 -74.51
CA SER A 63 40.81 -19.94 -73.79
C SER A 63 39.55 -20.52 -73.17
N GLU A 64 39.12 -21.66 -73.68
CA GLU A 64 37.99 -22.40 -73.13
C GLU A 64 38.31 -22.82 -71.70
N THR A 65 37.55 -22.27 -70.76
CA THR A 65 37.53 -22.74 -69.37
C THR A 65 36.12 -23.25 -69.10
N PRO A 66 35.96 -24.49 -68.63
CA PRO A 66 34.64 -25.09 -68.44
C PRO A 66 33.84 -24.27 -67.42
N THR A 67 32.64 -23.86 -67.82
CA THR A 67 31.66 -23.28 -66.91
C THR A 67 31.11 -24.40 -66.05
N GLU A 68 31.64 -24.58 -64.84
CA GLU A 68 30.87 -25.24 -63.79
C GLU A 68 29.69 -24.33 -63.46
N THR A 69 28.50 -24.76 -63.86
CA THR A 69 27.26 -24.19 -63.37
C THR A 69 27.17 -24.60 -61.89
N LEU A 70 27.53 -23.69 -61.00
CA LEU A 70 27.25 -23.83 -59.58
C LEU A 70 25.73 -23.78 -59.41
N THR A 71 25.11 -24.96 -59.37
CA THR A 71 23.78 -25.13 -58.79
C THR A 71 23.85 -24.58 -57.37
N PRO A 72 23.02 -23.59 -56.96
CA PRO A 72 22.99 -23.16 -55.58
C PRO A 72 22.52 -24.36 -54.74
N SER A 73 23.46 -24.99 -54.04
CA SER A 73 23.13 -25.92 -52.98
C SER A 73 22.51 -25.06 -51.88
N VAL A 74 21.19 -25.08 -51.78
CA VAL A 74 20.49 -24.60 -50.58
C VAL A 74 20.93 -25.55 -49.48
N THR A 75 22.00 -25.19 -48.76
CA THR A 75 22.24 -25.76 -47.45
C THR A 75 21.03 -25.35 -46.62
N PRO A 76 20.15 -26.27 -46.18
CA PRO A 76 19.16 -25.91 -45.20
C PRO A 76 19.95 -25.44 -43.98
N ILE A 77 19.96 -24.14 -43.73
CA ILE A 77 20.28 -23.65 -42.40
C ILE A 77 19.20 -24.30 -41.55
N PRO A 78 19.52 -25.18 -40.58
CA PRO A 78 18.52 -25.57 -39.62
C PRO A 78 18.08 -24.27 -38.95
N SER A 79 16.91 -23.77 -39.33
CA SER A 79 16.16 -22.87 -38.48
C SER A 79 15.66 -23.76 -37.35
N GLU A 80 16.57 -24.10 -36.44
CA GLU A 80 16.17 -24.32 -35.08
C GLU A 80 15.62 -22.98 -34.64
N THR A 81 14.32 -22.78 -34.88
CA THR A 81 13.55 -21.91 -34.00
C THR A 81 13.89 -22.43 -32.62
N PRO A 82 14.56 -21.66 -31.75
CA PRO A 82 14.92 -22.16 -30.43
C PRO A 82 13.61 -22.64 -29.81
N THR A 83 13.47 -23.96 -29.66
CA THR A 83 12.36 -24.49 -28.89
C THR A 83 12.58 -23.86 -27.53
N ALA A 84 11.59 -23.09 -27.06
CA ALA A 84 11.66 -22.46 -25.75
C ALA A 84 12.10 -23.57 -24.79
N THR A 85 13.36 -23.50 -24.36
CA THR A 85 13.83 -24.40 -23.34
C THR A 85 13.00 -23.98 -22.15
N ILE A 86 12.11 -24.87 -21.71
CA ILE A 86 11.39 -24.72 -20.45
C ILE A 86 12.51 -24.55 -19.44
N THR A 87 12.86 -23.29 -19.16
CA THR A 87 13.84 -22.99 -18.13
C THR A 87 13.17 -23.57 -16.91
N PRO A 88 13.74 -24.62 -16.28
CA PRO A 88 13.12 -25.20 -15.11
C PRO A 88 12.82 -24.04 -14.18
N LEU A 89 11.57 -23.99 -13.70
CA LEU A 89 11.12 -22.91 -12.81
C LEU A 89 12.23 -22.72 -11.77
N PRO A 90 12.70 -21.48 -11.52
CA PRO A 90 13.68 -21.24 -10.49
C PRO A 90 13.12 -21.86 -9.22
N GLU A 91 13.75 -22.95 -8.80
CA GLU A 91 13.41 -23.61 -7.56
C GLU A 91 13.84 -22.60 -6.50
N ILE A 92 12.90 -21.91 -5.87
CA ILE A 92 13.22 -21.11 -4.68
C ILE A 92 13.70 -22.14 -3.66
N GLN A 93 15.02 -22.28 -3.57
CA GLN A 93 15.63 -23.27 -2.71
C GLN A 93 15.32 -22.92 -1.27
N PHE A 94 14.78 -23.89 -0.55
CA PHE A 94 14.60 -23.83 0.87
C PHE A 94 15.97 -23.72 1.55
N ARG A 95 16.20 -22.58 2.22
CA ARG A 95 17.30 -22.41 3.15
C ARG A 95 16.68 -21.72 4.37
N LEU A 96 16.50 -22.48 5.44
CA LEU A 96 16.56 -21.89 6.79
C LEU A 96 18.03 -21.48 6.97
N ASP A 97 18.34 -20.25 6.60
CA ASP A 97 19.64 -19.65 6.86
C ASP A 97 19.46 -18.35 7.64
N GLU A 98 20.50 -17.96 8.38
CA GLU A 98 20.47 -16.85 9.33
C GLU A 98 19.44 -17.03 10.47
N TRP A 99 19.11 -18.27 10.82
CA TRP A 99 18.33 -18.56 12.03
C TRP A 99 19.19 -18.33 13.27
N GLY A 100 18.73 -17.43 14.13
CA GLY A 100 19.40 -17.09 15.36
C GLY A 100 18.41 -16.90 16.49
N GLU A 101 18.81 -17.30 17.70
CA GLU A 101 18.14 -16.82 18.90
C GLU A 101 18.29 -15.31 18.97
N THR A 102 17.19 -14.62 19.24
CA THR A 102 17.22 -13.22 19.62
C THR A 102 16.81 -13.10 21.08
N THR A 103 17.48 -12.23 21.80
CA THR A 103 17.14 -12.00 23.20
C THR A 103 15.97 -11.04 23.25
N LEU A 104 14.80 -11.52 23.66
CA LEU A 104 13.70 -10.63 23.98
C LEU A 104 13.93 -9.95 25.33
N PRO A 105 13.43 -8.71 25.49
CA PRO A 105 13.22 -8.12 26.81
C PRO A 105 12.43 -9.09 27.71
N GLN A 106 12.82 -9.21 28.99
CA GLN A 106 12.22 -10.17 29.92
C GLN A 106 10.69 -10.03 30.01
N SER A 107 10.16 -8.80 29.93
CA SER A 107 8.72 -8.53 29.95
C SER A 107 7.95 -9.10 28.76
N ILE A 108 8.61 -9.36 27.63
CA ILE A 108 8.02 -10.04 26.46
C ILE A 108 8.25 -11.55 26.59
N ALA A 109 9.44 -11.96 27.04
CA ALA A 109 9.79 -13.37 27.22
C ALA A 109 8.94 -14.07 28.29
N ASP A 110 8.48 -13.35 29.32
CA ASP A 110 7.58 -13.85 30.36
C ASP A 110 6.14 -14.09 29.84
N GLY A 111 5.85 -13.68 28.60
CA GLY A 111 4.55 -13.76 27.96
C GLY A 111 3.87 -12.40 27.82
N ILE A 112 2.98 -12.30 26.85
CA ILE A 112 2.20 -11.10 26.57
C ILE A 112 0.76 -11.36 26.99
N ASP A 113 0.35 -10.76 28.12
CA ASP A 113 -1.00 -10.93 28.69
C ASP A 113 -2.00 -9.85 28.25
N SER A 114 -1.53 -8.80 27.58
CA SER A 114 -2.37 -7.73 27.04
C SER A 114 -1.76 -7.15 25.76
N PRO A 115 -2.58 -6.63 24.84
CA PRO A 115 -2.09 -6.05 23.60
C PRO A 115 -1.08 -4.91 23.84
N LEU A 116 0.07 -5.01 23.18
CA LEU A 116 1.12 -4.02 23.08
C LEU A 116 1.04 -3.33 21.73
N ILE A 117 1.33 -2.03 21.72
CA ILE A 117 1.38 -1.23 20.49
C ILE A 117 2.75 -1.42 19.85
N LEU A 118 2.75 -1.81 18.57
CA LEU A 118 3.94 -1.88 17.73
C LEU A 118 4.09 -0.59 16.94
N PHE A 119 5.26 0.04 17.06
CA PHE A 119 5.61 1.19 16.23
C PHE A 119 7.09 1.22 15.98
N THR A 120 7.47 1.89 14.89
CA THR A 120 8.87 2.02 14.52
C THR A 120 9.34 3.44 14.71
N ASN A 121 10.61 3.57 15.05
CA ASN A 121 11.29 4.84 15.10
C ASN A 121 12.56 4.79 14.26
N SER A 122 12.74 5.75 13.36
CA SER A 122 14.00 5.98 12.66
C SER A 122 14.44 7.41 12.91
N ASN A 123 15.72 7.64 13.10
CA ASN A 123 16.23 9.01 13.25
C ASN A 123 15.87 9.84 12.02
N ASP A 124 15.55 11.12 12.22
CA ASP A 124 15.22 12.02 11.12
C ASP A 124 16.48 12.24 10.29
N GLN A 125 16.57 11.60 9.12
CA GLN A 125 17.66 11.88 8.18
C GLN A 125 17.59 13.34 7.65
N GLN A 126 16.50 14.07 7.92
CA GLN A 126 16.33 15.46 7.51
C GLN A 126 15.55 16.32 8.52
N SER A 127 16.23 17.03 9.42
CA SER A 127 16.41 18.48 9.28
C SER A 127 17.07 19.09 10.53
N ILE A 128 18.08 19.89 10.26
CA ILE A 128 18.93 20.63 11.21
C ILE A 128 18.16 21.86 11.76
N THR A 129 16.87 21.73 12.05
CA THR A 129 16.05 22.84 12.54
C THR A 129 16.17 23.03 14.05
N ASN A 130 16.62 22.02 14.79
CA ASN A 130 17.04 22.15 16.18
C ASN A 130 18.52 21.78 16.36
N ILE A 131 19.38 22.80 16.32
CA ILE A 131 20.84 22.69 16.49
C ILE A 131 21.23 22.18 17.89
N ALA A 132 20.29 22.12 18.85
CA ALA A 132 20.53 21.62 20.20
C ALA A 132 20.37 20.09 20.36
N THR A 133 19.80 19.39 19.37
CA THR A 133 19.52 17.94 19.44
C THR A 133 19.81 17.21 18.12
N ALA A 134 20.82 17.65 17.36
CA ALA A 134 21.19 16.97 16.13
C ALA A 134 21.73 15.56 16.44
N GLU A 135 21.02 14.53 16.02
CA GLU A 135 21.53 13.15 15.99
C GLU A 135 22.14 12.87 14.61
N VAL A 136 23.21 12.08 14.57
CA VAL A 136 23.88 11.71 13.32
C VAL A 136 22.90 10.88 12.47
N GLU A 137 22.81 11.20 11.18
CA GLU A 137 22.06 10.40 10.21
C GLU A 137 22.53 8.94 10.30
N ASN A 138 21.63 8.05 10.68
CA ASN A 138 21.89 6.61 10.72
C ASN A 138 20.90 5.88 9.81
N THR A 139 21.29 4.71 9.35
CA THR A 139 20.44 3.82 8.52
C THR A 139 19.64 2.86 9.39
N THR A 140 19.47 3.20 10.67
CA THR A 140 18.90 2.32 11.68
C THR A 140 17.45 2.72 11.96
N MET A 141 16.60 1.72 12.06
CA MET A 141 15.20 1.81 12.42
C MET A 141 14.94 0.81 13.54
N ILE A 142 14.29 1.22 14.62
CA ILE A 142 14.00 0.34 15.75
C ILE A 142 12.51 0.06 15.78
N LEU A 143 12.13 -1.22 15.84
CA LEU A 143 10.78 -1.66 16.13
C LEU A 143 10.60 -1.74 17.65
N TYR A 144 9.65 -0.97 18.19
CA TYR A 144 9.30 -0.95 19.59
C TYR A 144 7.97 -1.66 19.85
N ALA A 145 7.84 -2.26 21.04
CA ALA A 145 6.57 -2.61 21.64
C ALA A 145 6.36 -1.79 22.92
N VAL A 146 5.13 -1.37 23.21
CA VAL A 146 4.81 -0.58 24.41
C VAL A 146 3.40 -0.89 24.90
N ALA A 147 3.21 -0.99 26.22
CA ALA A 147 1.88 -1.17 26.79
C ALA A 147 1.06 0.14 26.72
N PRO A 148 -0.23 0.08 26.34
CA PRO A 148 -1.12 1.24 26.33
C PRO A 148 -1.13 1.96 27.68
N GLY A 149 -1.10 3.29 27.65
CA GLY A 149 -1.10 4.14 28.85
C GLY A 149 0.16 4.09 29.72
N ALA A 150 1.16 3.28 29.36
CA ALA A 150 2.39 3.07 30.15
C ALA A 150 3.65 3.41 29.35
N PRO A 151 3.98 4.70 29.12
CA PRO A 151 5.09 5.09 28.25
C PRO A 151 6.45 4.54 28.67
N ASN A 152 6.67 4.32 29.97
CA ASN A 152 7.91 3.76 30.51
C ASN A 152 8.02 2.24 30.36
N SER A 153 7.01 1.57 29.78
CA SER A 153 7.04 0.13 29.51
C SER A 153 7.58 -0.21 28.12
N ARG A 154 8.00 0.81 27.35
CA ARG A 154 8.48 0.63 25.99
C ARG A 154 9.74 -0.24 25.97
N VAL A 155 9.75 -1.20 25.05
CA VAL A 155 10.87 -2.13 24.82
C VAL A 155 11.26 -2.19 23.36
N GLU A 156 12.55 -2.32 23.10
CA GLU A 156 13.12 -2.54 21.76
C GLU A 156 12.96 -4.02 21.39
N LEU A 157 12.30 -4.30 20.26
CA LEU A 157 12.13 -5.67 19.76
C LEU A 157 13.18 -6.04 18.72
N LEU A 158 13.39 -5.17 17.73
CA LEU A 158 14.32 -5.42 16.63
C LEU A 158 14.98 -4.12 16.17
N GLU A 159 16.28 -4.22 15.90
CA GLU A 159 17.01 -3.25 15.09
C GLU A 159 16.91 -3.66 13.62
N LEU A 160 16.47 -2.74 12.77
CA LEU A 160 16.18 -2.92 11.35
C LEU A 160 16.92 -1.87 10.53
N ASP A 161 17.09 -2.15 9.24
CA ASP A 161 17.54 -1.15 8.28
C ASP A 161 16.39 -0.19 7.95
N VAL A 162 16.65 1.11 7.85
CA VAL A 162 15.64 2.15 7.55
C VAL A 162 14.91 1.91 6.21
N ASN A 163 15.55 1.21 5.26
CA ASN A 163 14.93 0.85 3.99
C ASN A 163 13.85 -0.24 4.14
N THR A 164 13.75 -0.89 5.31
CA THR A 164 12.62 -1.76 5.65
C THR A 164 11.31 -0.97 5.59
N GLY A 165 11.33 0.29 6.02
CA GLY A 165 10.15 1.17 6.04
C GLY A 165 8.96 0.49 6.71
N ASN A 166 7.82 0.48 6.03
CA ASN A 166 6.55 -0.07 6.57
C ASN A 166 6.35 -1.56 6.24
N GLN A 167 7.40 -2.28 5.80
CA GLN A 167 7.31 -3.67 5.38
C GLN A 167 7.46 -4.64 6.57
N ILE A 168 6.62 -4.41 7.58
CA ILE A 168 6.52 -5.16 8.83
C ILE A 168 5.07 -5.60 8.96
N TYR A 169 4.86 -6.90 9.13
CA TYR A 169 3.56 -7.56 9.04
C TYR A 169 3.35 -8.42 10.28
N PRO A 170 2.81 -7.84 11.37
CA PRO A 170 2.37 -8.61 12.53
C PRO A 170 1.33 -9.65 12.12
N ALA A 171 1.48 -10.86 12.63
CA ALA A 171 0.50 -11.91 12.44
C ALA A 171 -0.72 -11.68 13.35
N PRO A 172 -1.92 -12.07 12.90
CA PRO A 172 -3.13 -11.96 13.72
C PRO A 172 -3.03 -12.72 15.04
N ASP A 173 -2.23 -13.78 15.15
CA ASP A 173 -2.00 -14.48 16.43
C ASP A 173 -1.41 -13.57 17.54
N GLY A 174 -0.89 -12.41 17.16
CA GLY A 174 -0.24 -11.44 18.03
C GLY A 174 1.06 -11.95 18.65
N ARG A 175 1.69 -12.96 18.07
CA ARG A 175 2.94 -13.53 18.58
C ARG A 175 4.01 -13.67 17.51
N THR A 176 3.66 -13.52 16.25
CA THR A 176 4.59 -13.63 15.14
C THR A 176 4.64 -12.31 14.36
N ILE A 177 5.81 -11.92 13.87
CA ILE A 177 5.99 -10.73 13.02
C ILE A 177 6.81 -11.16 11.80
N ALA A 178 6.30 -10.94 10.58
CA ALA A 178 7.12 -10.97 9.39
C ALA A 178 7.71 -9.57 9.14
N TYR A 179 8.97 -9.49 8.71
CA TYR A 179 9.58 -8.22 8.32
C TYR A 179 10.50 -8.39 7.12
N PHE A 180 10.55 -7.39 6.25
CA PHE A 180 11.38 -7.45 5.07
C PHE A 180 12.76 -6.83 5.33
N GLN A 181 13.82 -7.56 5.00
CA GLN A 181 15.18 -7.06 5.02
C GLN A 181 15.66 -6.84 3.58
N PRO A 182 15.68 -5.58 3.10
CA PRO A 182 16.00 -5.28 1.69
C PRO A 182 17.49 -5.37 1.34
N LEU A 183 18.36 -5.15 2.33
CA LEU A 183 19.80 -4.98 2.14
C LEU A 183 20.62 -6.04 2.91
N GLY A 184 21.92 -6.08 2.64
CA GLY A 184 22.87 -6.99 3.27
C GLY A 184 23.16 -8.26 2.44
N ALA A 185 23.89 -9.19 3.05
CA ALA A 185 24.30 -10.43 2.40
C ALA A 185 23.12 -11.39 2.15
N ALA A 186 22.11 -11.34 3.01
CA ALA A 186 20.93 -12.21 2.99
C ALA A 186 19.62 -11.40 2.97
N PRO A 187 19.31 -10.66 1.89
CA PRO A 187 18.01 -10.00 1.79
C PRO A 187 16.89 -11.05 1.75
N GLY A 188 15.71 -10.69 2.26
CA GLY A 188 14.58 -11.60 2.32
C GLY A 188 13.43 -11.14 3.19
N LEU A 189 12.38 -11.95 3.23
CA LEU A 189 11.33 -11.87 4.23
C LEU A 189 11.73 -12.75 5.42
N TYR A 190 11.80 -12.14 6.60
CA TYR A 190 12.18 -12.77 7.86
C TYR A 190 10.97 -12.92 8.77
N ILE A 191 11.06 -13.86 9.70
CA ILE A 191 10.10 -14.03 10.80
C ILE A 191 10.80 -13.72 12.11
N LEU A 192 10.12 -12.98 12.99
CA LEU A 192 10.35 -12.94 14.42
C LEU A 192 9.20 -13.66 15.11
N ASP A 193 9.51 -14.72 15.84
CA ASP A 193 8.55 -15.47 16.64
C ASP A 193 8.78 -15.17 18.13
N THR A 194 7.72 -14.75 18.82
CA THR A 194 7.70 -14.42 20.25
C THR A 194 6.94 -15.43 21.11
N THR A 195 6.50 -16.56 20.52
CA THR A 195 5.72 -17.62 21.19
C THR A 195 6.54 -18.48 22.16
N SER A 196 7.85 -18.60 21.91
CA SER A 196 8.78 -19.43 22.67
C SER A 196 9.45 -18.64 23.80
N THR A 197 9.88 -19.32 24.87
CA THR A 197 10.72 -18.72 25.94
C THR A 197 12.02 -18.11 25.42
N THR A 198 12.41 -18.48 24.20
CA THR A 198 13.50 -17.89 23.44
C THR A 198 12.96 -17.51 22.07
N ALA A 199 12.92 -16.21 21.76
CA ALA A 199 12.56 -15.78 20.43
C ALA A 199 13.63 -16.18 19.44
N PHE A 200 13.21 -16.38 18.21
CA PHE A 200 14.11 -16.56 17.10
C PHE A 200 13.77 -15.57 15.99
N THR A 201 14.80 -15.23 15.22
CA THR A 201 14.64 -14.64 13.91
C THR A 201 15.21 -15.57 12.85
N GLY A 202 14.60 -15.60 11.67
CA GLY A 202 15.11 -16.40 10.56
C GLY A 202 14.54 -15.96 9.22
N ARG A 203 15.34 -16.12 8.15
CA ARG A 203 14.90 -15.82 6.79
C ARG A 203 13.95 -16.92 6.31
N LEU A 204 12.72 -16.53 5.99
CA LEU A 204 11.68 -17.42 5.46
C LEU A 204 11.68 -17.46 3.93
N VAL A 205 11.83 -16.29 3.30
CA VAL A 205 11.79 -16.18 1.83
C VAL A 205 12.98 -15.36 1.31
N PRO A 206 13.89 -15.93 0.49
CA PRO A 206 15.08 -15.24 -0.02
C PRO A 206 14.76 -14.34 -1.22
N ILE A 207 14.04 -13.24 -0.99
CA ILE A 207 13.68 -12.24 -2.01
C ILE A 207 14.42 -10.92 -1.81
N ARG A 208 14.64 -10.19 -2.91
CA ARG A 208 15.29 -8.87 -2.90
C ARG A 208 14.32 -7.69 -2.94
N SER A 209 13.04 -7.97 -3.14
CA SER A 209 11.97 -6.97 -3.18
C SER A 209 10.63 -7.63 -2.93
N MET A 210 9.73 -6.93 -2.24
CA MET A 210 8.31 -7.30 -2.18
C MET A 210 7.57 -6.98 -3.50
N VAL A 211 8.22 -6.24 -4.41
CA VAL A 211 7.72 -6.01 -5.76
C VAL A 211 8.16 -7.18 -6.65
N GLN A 212 7.20 -8.00 -7.04
CA GLN A 212 7.41 -9.18 -7.87
C GLN A 212 6.78 -8.94 -9.24
N ARG A 213 7.58 -9.01 -10.31
CA ARG A 213 7.12 -8.69 -11.70
C ARG A 213 6.41 -7.33 -11.86
N GLY A 214 6.76 -6.35 -11.03
CA GLY A 214 6.13 -5.02 -11.04
C GLY A 214 4.88 -4.89 -10.16
N PHE A 215 4.46 -5.97 -9.49
CA PHE A 215 3.34 -5.98 -8.56
C PHE A 215 3.84 -5.86 -7.12
N VAL A 216 3.33 -4.86 -6.39
CA VAL A 216 3.46 -4.81 -4.93
C VAL A 216 2.40 -5.74 -4.35
N SER A 217 2.81 -6.85 -3.75
CA SER A 217 1.90 -7.77 -3.09
C SER A 217 2.31 -7.98 -1.64
N THR A 218 1.53 -7.46 -0.71
CA THR A 218 1.74 -7.69 0.72
C THR A 218 1.54 -9.17 1.05
N PRO A 219 2.36 -9.75 1.94
CA PRO A 219 2.11 -11.08 2.43
C PRO A 219 0.88 -11.08 3.34
N ALA A 220 0.18 -12.22 3.42
CA ALA A 220 -1.00 -12.36 4.26
C ALA A 220 -0.85 -13.54 5.21
N TRP A 221 -0.98 -13.28 6.50
CA TRP A 221 -0.99 -14.31 7.53
C TRP A 221 -2.35 -15.00 7.62
N SER A 222 -2.32 -16.31 7.88
CA SER A 222 -3.48 -17.03 8.37
C SER A 222 -3.87 -16.48 9.76
N PRO A 223 -5.15 -16.58 10.17
CA PRO A 223 -5.61 -16.01 11.45
C PRO A 223 -4.92 -16.61 12.68
N ASP A 224 -4.45 -17.86 12.57
CA ASP A 224 -3.70 -18.56 13.63
C ASP A 224 -2.20 -18.22 13.63
N GLY A 225 -1.71 -17.43 12.66
CA GLY A 225 -0.30 -17.06 12.52
C GLY A 225 0.64 -18.20 12.12
N GLU A 226 0.12 -19.40 11.83
CA GLU A 226 0.95 -20.56 11.51
C GLU A 226 1.38 -20.60 10.04
N THR A 227 0.65 -19.94 9.15
CA THR A 227 0.89 -19.95 7.70
C THR A 227 0.87 -18.54 7.12
N MET A 228 1.78 -18.25 6.20
CA MET A 228 1.81 -16.99 5.46
C MET A 228 1.68 -17.23 3.96
N ALA A 229 0.75 -16.54 3.32
CA ALA A 229 0.56 -16.51 1.89
C ALA A 229 1.43 -15.39 1.27
N VAL A 230 2.22 -15.73 0.25
CA VAL A 230 3.12 -14.79 -0.42
C VAL A 230 3.03 -15.00 -1.93
N ALA A 231 2.82 -13.92 -2.68
CA ALA A 231 2.90 -13.96 -4.15
C ALA A 231 4.37 -13.85 -4.58
N LEU A 232 4.86 -14.84 -5.32
CA LEU A 232 6.28 -14.95 -5.69
C LEU A 232 6.45 -15.26 -7.17
N GLN A 233 7.46 -14.64 -7.78
CA GLN A 233 7.78 -14.88 -9.18
C GLN A 233 8.23 -16.34 -9.37
N THR A 234 7.59 -17.05 -10.30
CA THR A 234 7.88 -18.45 -10.66
C THR A 234 8.19 -18.56 -12.14
N GLY A 235 9.46 -18.37 -12.50
CA GLY A 235 9.88 -18.38 -13.90
C GLY A 235 9.19 -17.24 -14.65
N TYR A 236 8.21 -17.58 -15.50
CA TYR A 236 7.42 -16.63 -16.29
C TYR A 236 6.13 -16.15 -15.62
N ALA A 237 5.69 -16.79 -14.54
CA ALA A 237 4.44 -16.52 -13.84
C ALA A 237 4.68 -15.79 -12.51
N LEU A 238 3.59 -15.52 -11.80
CA LEU A 238 3.55 -15.06 -10.42
C LEU A 238 2.55 -15.97 -9.72
N ASP A 239 2.99 -16.76 -8.75
CA ASP A 239 2.12 -17.72 -8.07
C ASP A 239 1.98 -17.37 -6.59
N VAL A 240 0.87 -17.79 -5.97
CA VAL A 240 0.67 -17.69 -4.52
C VAL A 240 1.20 -18.94 -3.84
N TYR A 241 2.08 -18.73 -2.87
CA TYR A 241 2.66 -19.75 -2.02
C TYR A 241 2.19 -19.63 -0.59
N LEU A 242 1.92 -20.78 0.04
CA LEU A 242 1.75 -20.89 1.48
C LEU A 242 3.07 -21.32 2.12
N TYR A 243 3.50 -20.62 3.15
CA TYR A 243 4.69 -20.91 3.95
C TYR A 243 4.29 -21.14 5.40
N ALA A 244 4.67 -22.28 5.98
CA ALA A 244 4.58 -22.45 7.43
C ALA A 244 5.52 -21.46 8.12
N ARG A 245 5.13 -20.90 9.28
CA ARG A 245 5.91 -19.88 9.99
C ARG A 245 7.30 -20.36 10.42
N ASP A 246 7.41 -21.66 10.71
CA ASP A 246 8.65 -22.34 11.08
C ASP A 246 9.48 -22.77 9.85
N GLY A 247 8.98 -22.49 8.64
CA GLY A 247 9.54 -22.90 7.37
C GLY A 247 9.44 -24.39 7.06
N SER A 248 8.79 -25.20 7.90
CA SER A 248 8.70 -26.66 7.71
C SER A 248 7.95 -27.08 6.43
N SER A 249 7.08 -26.21 5.91
CA SER A 249 6.26 -26.47 4.73
C SER A 249 6.19 -25.25 3.80
N ARG A 250 6.15 -25.56 2.50
CA ARG A 250 5.90 -24.60 1.42
C ARG A 250 5.06 -25.26 0.33
N ILE A 251 3.93 -24.64 0.00
CA ILE A 251 2.98 -25.18 -0.99
C ILE A 251 2.69 -24.09 -2.03
N ASN A 252 2.89 -24.38 -3.32
CA ASN A 252 2.39 -23.52 -4.41
C ASN A 252 0.92 -23.90 -4.68
N VAL A 253 -0.02 -23.01 -4.36
CA VAL A 253 -1.46 -23.33 -4.44
C VAL A 253 -2.10 -22.96 -5.77
N THR A 254 -1.49 -22.08 -6.58
CA THR A 254 -2.15 -21.62 -7.81
C THR A 254 -1.64 -22.27 -9.10
N GLN A 255 -0.32 -22.40 -9.27
CA GLN A 255 0.35 -23.08 -10.39
C GLN A 255 -0.31 -22.83 -11.76
N SER A 256 -0.77 -21.61 -12.02
CA SER A 256 -1.69 -21.34 -13.14
C SER A 256 -0.96 -21.01 -14.43
N GLY A 257 0.31 -20.58 -14.32
CA GLY A 257 1.06 -19.95 -15.41
C GLY A 257 0.68 -18.48 -15.62
N ALA A 258 -0.40 -18.01 -14.98
CA ALA A 258 -0.85 -16.63 -14.99
C ALA A 258 -0.11 -15.80 -13.92
N TYR A 259 -0.52 -14.57 -13.70
CA TYR A 259 -0.16 -13.81 -12.52
C TYR A 259 -1.26 -13.95 -11.47
N ASP A 260 -0.90 -14.44 -10.30
CA ASP A 260 -1.75 -14.58 -9.12
C ASP A 260 -1.12 -13.76 -7.97
N TRP A 261 -1.84 -12.78 -7.44
CA TRP A 261 -1.32 -11.82 -6.46
C TRP A 261 -2.38 -11.33 -5.46
N TRP A 262 -1.96 -10.50 -4.50
CA TRP A 262 -2.79 -9.99 -3.39
C TRP A 262 -3.54 -11.10 -2.64
N PRO A 263 -2.80 -12.06 -2.04
CA PRO A 263 -3.42 -13.04 -1.18
C PRO A 263 -4.06 -12.37 0.05
N ALA A 264 -5.22 -12.84 0.48
CA ALA A 264 -5.92 -12.37 1.67
C ALA A 264 -6.69 -13.52 2.34
N TRP A 265 -6.34 -13.82 3.58
CA TRP A 265 -6.97 -14.90 4.35
C TRP A 265 -8.32 -14.49 4.92
N SER A 266 -9.28 -15.42 4.90
CA SER A 266 -10.52 -15.28 5.67
C SER A 266 -10.21 -15.27 7.17
N PRO A 267 -10.98 -14.54 8.00
CA PRO A 267 -10.75 -14.48 9.44
C PRO A 267 -10.86 -15.82 10.17
N ASP A 268 -11.44 -16.85 9.54
CA ASP A 268 -11.54 -18.22 10.06
C ASP A 268 -10.50 -19.18 9.46
N GLY A 269 -9.65 -18.73 8.53
CA GLY A 269 -8.56 -19.52 7.94
C GLY A 269 -9.01 -20.58 6.93
N ARG A 270 -10.30 -20.64 6.62
CA ARG A 270 -10.88 -21.61 5.67
C ARG A 270 -10.61 -21.23 4.21
N TYR A 271 -10.54 -19.95 3.91
CA TYR A 271 -10.47 -19.46 2.55
C TYR A 271 -9.29 -18.50 2.36
N LEU A 272 -8.64 -18.58 1.21
CA LEU A 272 -7.67 -17.60 0.75
C LEU A 272 -8.18 -16.95 -0.53
N ALA A 273 -8.47 -15.66 -0.48
CA ALA A 273 -8.78 -14.87 -1.66
C ALA A 273 -7.49 -14.41 -2.33
N PHE A 274 -7.47 -14.35 -3.67
CA PHE A 274 -6.39 -13.74 -4.43
C PHE A 274 -6.92 -13.20 -5.76
N VAL A 275 -6.16 -12.31 -6.39
CA VAL A 275 -6.46 -11.75 -7.71
C VAL A 275 -5.65 -12.49 -8.76
N SER A 276 -6.29 -12.81 -9.89
CA SER A 276 -5.64 -13.47 -11.02
C SER A 276 -5.97 -12.77 -12.32
N ASP A 277 -4.99 -12.67 -13.23
CA ASP A 277 -5.21 -12.22 -14.60
C ASP A 277 -5.57 -13.35 -15.57
N ARG A 278 -5.73 -14.60 -15.09
CA ARG A 278 -5.90 -15.80 -15.92
C ARG A 278 -7.07 -15.74 -16.93
N ASP A 279 -8.11 -14.96 -16.64
CA ASP A 279 -9.23 -14.75 -17.57
C ASP A 279 -8.86 -13.85 -18.77
N THR A 280 -7.89 -12.95 -18.58
CA THR A 280 -7.35 -12.08 -19.64
C THR A 280 -6.10 -12.66 -20.30
N CYS A 281 -5.29 -13.35 -19.51
CA CYS A 281 -4.05 -13.98 -19.92
C CYS A 281 -3.95 -15.39 -19.31
N PRO A 282 -4.34 -16.45 -20.05
CA PRO A 282 -4.35 -17.81 -19.53
C PRO A 282 -2.99 -18.31 -19.02
N SER A 283 -1.89 -17.79 -19.59
CA SER A 283 -0.53 -18.13 -19.16
C SER A 283 0.49 -17.13 -19.72
N TRP A 284 1.47 -16.76 -18.92
CA TRP A 284 2.67 -16.01 -19.31
C TRP A 284 3.84 -16.91 -19.70
N VAL A 285 3.68 -18.23 -19.58
CA VAL A 285 4.71 -19.19 -19.98
C VAL A 285 4.82 -19.20 -21.51
N PRO A 286 6.02 -18.95 -22.09
CA PRO A 286 6.21 -18.88 -23.53
C PRO A 286 5.73 -20.13 -24.25
N ALA A 287 5.17 -19.93 -25.45
CA ALA A 287 4.62 -20.98 -26.31
C ALA A 287 3.46 -21.79 -25.69
N THR A 288 2.83 -21.30 -24.62
CA THR A 288 1.52 -21.81 -24.16
C THR A 288 0.44 -21.39 -25.15
N GLU A 289 -0.44 -22.32 -25.52
CA GLU A 289 -1.59 -22.00 -26.38
C GLU A 289 -2.49 -20.94 -25.72
N GLY A 290 -2.77 -19.86 -26.45
CA GLY A 290 -3.54 -18.72 -25.91
C GLY A 290 -2.81 -17.88 -24.86
N GLY A 291 -1.53 -18.15 -24.60
CA GLY A 291 -0.73 -17.40 -23.63
C GLY A 291 -0.30 -16.01 -24.13
N CYS A 292 0.17 -15.18 -23.20
CA CYS A 292 0.67 -13.84 -23.46
C CYS A 292 2.19 -13.80 -23.55
N ASP A 293 2.67 -12.76 -24.20
CA ASP A 293 4.08 -12.44 -24.31
C ASP A 293 4.35 -11.10 -23.63
N ALA A 294 5.24 -11.09 -22.63
CA ALA A 294 5.65 -9.90 -21.88
C ALA A 294 6.30 -8.81 -22.74
N LEU A 295 6.75 -9.12 -23.97
CA LEU A 295 7.30 -8.14 -24.90
C LEU A 295 6.22 -7.35 -25.66
N THR A 296 5.00 -7.90 -25.77
CA THR A 296 3.94 -7.33 -26.60
C THR A 296 2.64 -7.09 -25.85
N THR A 297 2.46 -7.76 -24.71
CA THR A 297 1.30 -7.64 -23.84
C THR A 297 1.68 -6.79 -22.64
N PRO A 298 1.00 -5.65 -22.40
CA PRO A 298 1.25 -4.86 -21.21
C PRO A 298 0.91 -5.69 -19.95
N PRO A 299 1.63 -5.48 -18.83
CA PRO A 299 1.27 -6.11 -17.56
C PRO A 299 -0.18 -5.76 -17.17
N PRO A 300 -0.92 -6.70 -16.56
CA PRO A 300 -2.26 -6.42 -16.09
C PRO A 300 -2.23 -5.35 -15.01
N THR A 301 -3.24 -4.47 -15.00
CA THR A 301 -3.44 -3.47 -13.93
C THR A 301 -4.42 -3.94 -12.86
N GLY A 302 -5.01 -5.12 -13.05
CA GLY A 302 -6.04 -5.72 -12.22
C GLY A 302 -6.37 -7.13 -12.70
N GLY A 303 -7.28 -7.80 -12.03
CA GLY A 303 -7.67 -9.18 -12.34
C GLY A 303 -9.01 -9.55 -11.73
N MET A 304 -9.45 -10.78 -11.94
CA MET A 304 -10.63 -11.33 -11.27
C MET A 304 -10.25 -11.96 -9.93
N VAL A 305 -11.22 -12.05 -9.01
CA VAL A 305 -10.98 -12.64 -7.68
C VAL A 305 -11.30 -14.12 -7.67
N TYR A 306 -10.37 -14.89 -7.11
CA TYR A 306 -10.46 -16.32 -6.92
C TYR A 306 -10.36 -16.66 -5.42
N ILE A 307 -11.01 -17.74 -5.03
CA ILE A 307 -10.96 -18.30 -3.68
C ILE A 307 -10.30 -19.67 -3.75
N TYR A 308 -9.27 -19.88 -2.93
CA TYR A 308 -8.76 -21.20 -2.57
C TYR A 308 -9.44 -21.65 -1.27
N ASP A 309 -10.16 -22.78 -1.29
CA ASP A 309 -10.70 -23.45 -0.09
C ASP A 309 -9.62 -24.41 0.46
N THR A 310 -9.18 -24.19 1.69
CA THR A 310 -8.10 -24.98 2.30
C THR A 310 -8.52 -26.38 2.72
N GLU A 311 -9.82 -26.62 2.95
CA GLU A 311 -10.33 -27.95 3.29
C GLU A 311 -10.52 -28.80 2.04
N ALA A 312 -11.04 -28.20 0.96
CA ALA A 312 -11.30 -28.88 -0.29
C ALA A 312 -10.09 -28.92 -1.23
N GLU A 313 -9.09 -28.05 -0.99
CA GLU A 313 -7.93 -27.82 -1.86
C GLU A 313 -8.32 -27.42 -3.30
N THR A 314 -9.41 -26.67 -3.45
CA THR A 314 -9.96 -26.24 -4.74
C THR A 314 -9.85 -24.74 -4.93
N ILE A 315 -9.67 -24.31 -6.18
CA ILE A 315 -9.71 -22.89 -6.58
C ILE A 315 -10.95 -22.65 -7.43
N GLU A 316 -11.74 -21.66 -7.04
CA GLU A 316 -12.94 -21.23 -7.77
C GLU A 316 -12.95 -19.72 -7.97
N ARG A 317 -13.54 -19.26 -9.08
CA ARG A 317 -13.74 -17.84 -9.34
C ARG A 317 -14.88 -17.33 -8.47
N LEU A 318 -14.63 -16.24 -7.73
CA LEU A 318 -15.63 -15.65 -6.85
C LEU A 318 -16.59 -14.72 -7.58
N ALA A 319 -16.06 -13.90 -8.48
CA ALA A 319 -16.79 -12.77 -9.06
C ALA A 319 -16.36 -12.52 -10.49
N ASP A 320 -17.33 -12.26 -11.36
CA ASP A 320 -17.11 -11.80 -12.75
C ASP A 320 -16.89 -10.28 -12.76
N ILE A 321 -15.96 -9.80 -11.93
CA ILE A 321 -15.62 -8.39 -11.77
C ILE A 321 -14.10 -8.25 -11.74
N THR A 322 -13.59 -7.33 -12.55
CA THR A 322 -12.18 -6.95 -12.51
C THR A 322 -11.94 -5.97 -11.36
N VAL A 323 -11.06 -6.35 -10.45
CA VAL A 323 -10.58 -5.50 -9.36
C VAL A 323 -9.20 -4.94 -9.66
N THR A 324 -8.93 -3.75 -9.15
CA THR A 324 -7.63 -3.06 -9.25
C THR A 324 -7.01 -2.81 -7.88
N GLU A 325 -7.62 -3.37 -6.83
CA GLU A 325 -7.16 -3.31 -5.44
C GLU A 325 -7.20 -4.70 -4.78
N PRO A 326 -6.42 -4.92 -3.71
CA PRO A 326 -6.46 -6.16 -2.94
C PRO A 326 -7.87 -6.47 -2.41
N PRO A 327 -8.36 -7.72 -2.49
CA PRO A 327 -9.56 -8.12 -1.79
C PRO A 327 -9.35 -8.03 -0.28
N ARG A 328 -10.34 -7.50 0.44
CA ARG A 328 -10.27 -7.36 1.92
C ARG A 328 -11.43 -8.08 2.57
N TRP A 329 -11.14 -9.01 3.48
CA TRP A 329 -12.19 -9.68 4.25
C TRP A 329 -12.78 -8.74 5.29
N ILE A 330 -14.10 -8.80 5.47
CA ILE A 330 -14.81 -8.12 6.56
C ILE A 330 -15.01 -9.10 7.72
N ASN A 331 -15.47 -10.31 7.39
CA ASN A 331 -15.73 -11.39 8.33
C ASN A 331 -15.51 -12.74 7.61
N ARG A 332 -15.76 -13.86 8.29
CA ARG A 332 -15.60 -15.24 7.76
C ARG A 332 -16.27 -15.53 6.41
N ARG A 333 -17.20 -14.69 5.93
CA ARG A 333 -17.97 -14.94 4.70
C ARG A 333 -17.93 -13.79 3.70
N GLN A 334 -17.83 -12.56 4.19
CA GLN A 334 -17.93 -11.37 3.36
C GLN A 334 -16.56 -10.77 3.10
N LEU A 335 -16.37 -10.36 1.85
CA LEU A 335 -15.20 -9.62 1.42
C LEU A 335 -15.61 -8.40 0.58
N VAL A 336 -14.75 -7.40 0.62
CA VAL A 336 -14.85 -6.16 -0.14
C VAL A 336 -13.95 -6.26 -1.34
N LEU A 337 -14.52 -5.87 -2.47
CA LEU A 337 -13.86 -5.77 -3.76
C LEU A 337 -13.88 -4.31 -4.20
N ALA A 338 -12.76 -3.82 -4.73
CA ALA A 338 -12.66 -2.48 -5.26
C ALA A 338 -11.92 -2.47 -6.59
N GLY A 339 -12.36 -1.60 -7.50
CA GLY A 339 -11.93 -1.66 -8.88
C GLY A 339 -12.31 -0.42 -9.68
N GLY A 340 -11.50 -0.10 -10.67
CA GLY A 340 -11.65 1.06 -11.53
C GLY A 340 -10.32 1.76 -11.81
N ASN A 341 -10.34 2.77 -12.67
CA ASN A 341 -9.16 3.56 -13.00
C ASN A 341 -9.15 4.88 -12.21
N GLN A 342 -8.45 4.87 -11.07
CA GLN A 342 -8.26 6.07 -10.25
C GLN A 342 -7.21 7.03 -10.81
N LEU A 343 -6.38 6.56 -11.75
CA LEU A 343 -5.31 7.34 -12.37
C LEU A 343 -5.78 8.08 -13.63
N ASP A 344 -7.02 7.85 -14.09
CA ASP A 344 -7.62 8.65 -15.15
C ASP A 344 -7.79 10.09 -14.65
N LEU A 345 -6.91 10.98 -15.12
CA LEU A 345 -6.91 12.38 -14.72
C LEU A 345 -8.14 13.14 -15.23
N LEU A 346 -8.84 12.61 -16.22
CA LEU A 346 -10.03 13.23 -16.82
C LEU A 346 -11.31 12.68 -16.20
N ASN A 347 -11.36 11.36 -15.95
CA ASN A 347 -12.55 10.69 -15.42
C ASN A 347 -12.20 9.56 -14.43
N PRO A 348 -11.69 9.88 -13.22
CA PRO A 348 -11.32 8.87 -12.25
C PRO A 348 -12.55 8.16 -11.71
N HIS A 349 -12.51 6.84 -11.64
CA HIS A 349 -13.60 6.02 -11.12
C HIS A 349 -13.07 4.89 -10.25
N ARG A 350 -13.79 4.63 -9.16
CA ARG A 350 -13.56 3.51 -8.23
C ARG A 350 -14.92 3.05 -7.75
N ASN A 351 -15.23 1.80 -8.03
CA ASN A 351 -16.43 1.12 -7.58
C ASN A 351 -16.08 0.21 -6.41
N LEU A 352 -17.09 0.02 -5.54
CA LEU A 352 -17.02 -0.82 -4.37
C LEU A 352 -18.07 -1.93 -4.50
N TRP A 353 -17.70 -3.15 -4.17
CA TRP A 353 -18.61 -4.28 -4.10
C TRP A 353 -18.40 -5.06 -2.81
N ILE A 354 -19.47 -5.68 -2.33
CA ILE A 354 -19.43 -6.69 -1.29
C ILE A 354 -19.77 -8.04 -1.92
N ALA A 355 -18.94 -9.05 -1.66
CA ALA A 355 -19.10 -10.41 -2.14
C ALA A 355 -19.18 -11.38 -0.96
N ASN A 356 -19.85 -12.52 -1.17
CA ASN A 356 -19.94 -13.60 -0.20
C ASN A 356 -19.34 -14.88 -0.80
N VAL A 357 -18.49 -15.58 -0.07
CA VAL A 357 -17.84 -16.80 -0.58
C VAL A 357 -18.74 -18.03 -0.66
N GLN A 358 -19.92 -18.02 -0.05
CA GLN A 358 -20.86 -19.16 -0.06
C GLN A 358 -22.15 -18.89 -0.85
N VAL A 359 -22.34 -17.66 -1.31
CA VAL A 359 -23.52 -17.26 -2.09
C VAL A 359 -23.00 -16.48 -3.28
N ASP A 360 -23.37 -16.86 -4.50
CA ASP A 360 -23.12 -16.09 -5.75
C ASP A 360 -23.86 -14.74 -5.71
N ASN A 361 -23.47 -13.88 -4.80
CA ASN A 361 -24.04 -12.57 -4.57
C ASN A 361 -22.90 -11.58 -4.39
N VAL A 362 -22.52 -10.98 -5.50
CA VAL A 362 -21.65 -9.82 -5.54
C VAL A 362 -22.54 -8.60 -5.79
N GLN A 363 -22.55 -7.68 -4.84
CA GLN A 363 -23.41 -6.50 -4.90
C GLN A 363 -22.55 -5.24 -4.96
N ARG A 364 -22.84 -4.35 -5.92
CA ARG A 364 -22.26 -3.00 -5.94
C ARG A 364 -22.79 -2.20 -4.77
N VAL A 365 -21.90 -1.54 -4.04
CA VAL A 365 -22.19 -0.73 -2.87
C VAL A 365 -22.15 0.74 -3.29
N ALA A 366 -23.32 1.36 -3.42
CA ALA A 366 -23.44 2.77 -3.76
C ALA A 366 -24.75 3.36 -3.27
N LEU A 367 -24.75 4.67 -2.99
CA LEU A 367 -25.97 5.42 -2.75
C LEU A 367 -26.81 5.55 -4.04
N PRO A 368 -28.14 5.74 -3.94
CA PRO A 368 -28.97 5.91 -5.12
C PRO A 368 -28.59 7.20 -5.87
N GLY A 369 -28.29 7.06 -7.16
CA GLY A 369 -27.88 8.18 -8.04
C GLY A 369 -26.37 8.43 -8.10
N ASP A 370 -25.56 7.71 -7.33
CA ASP A 370 -24.09 7.81 -7.34
C ASP A 370 -23.48 6.91 -8.44
N GLU A 371 -23.78 7.20 -9.70
CA GLU A 371 -23.20 6.47 -10.83
C GLU A 371 -21.77 6.93 -11.16
N ASP A 372 -21.51 8.24 -11.05
CA ASP A 372 -20.21 8.87 -11.34
C ASP A 372 -19.46 9.34 -10.08
N THR A 373 -19.86 8.83 -8.92
CA THR A 373 -19.26 9.21 -7.63
C THR A 373 -18.06 8.34 -7.31
N LEU A 374 -17.00 8.97 -6.82
CA LEU A 374 -15.80 8.28 -6.38
C LEU A 374 -15.87 8.03 -4.87
N TYR A 375 -15.86 6.76 -4.47
CA TYR A 375 -15.76 6.36 -3.07
C TYR A 375 -14.34 5.96 -2.72
N LEU A 376 -13.74 6.66 -1.76
CA LEU A 376 -12.36 6.45 -1.33
C LEU A 376 -12.31 6.08 0.15
N ASN A 377 -11.22 5.44 0.56
CA ASN A 377 -10.89 5.17 1.97
C ASN A 377 -12.05 4.52 2.74
N ASP A 378 -12.61 3.46 2.17
CA ASP A 378 -13.71 2.75 2.80
C ASP A 378 -13.22 1.84 3.94
N THR A 379 -13.90 1.97 5.08
CA THR A 379 -13.73 1.14 6.27
C THR A 379 -15.07 0.56 6.69
N TRP A 380 -15.11 -0.74 6.92
CA TRP A 380 -16.34 -1.50 7.10
C TRP A 380 -16.55 -1.87 8.57
N SER A 381 -17.80 -1.84 9.01
CA SER A 381 -18.15 -2.37 10.32
C SER A 381 -17.79 -3.86 10.38
N PRO A 382 -17.39 -4.40 11.55
CA PRO A 382 -16.97 -5.80 11.68
C PRO A 382 -18.04 -6.82 11.26
N ASP A 383 -19.31 -6.46 11.35
CA ASP A 383 -20.44 -7.28 10.91
C ASP A 383 -20.76 -7.15 9.40
N GLY A 384 -20.08 -6.24 8.69
CA GLY A 384 -20.30 -5.95 7.28
C GLY A 384 -21.61 -5.25 6.94
N SER A 385 -22.32 -4.70 7.94
CA SER A 385 -23.61 -4.03 7.74
C SER A 385 -23.48 -2.58 7.28
N ALA A 386 -22.38 -1.91 7.61
CA ALA A 386 -22.14 -0.50 7.32
C ALA A 386 -20.72 -0.24 6.80
N VAL A 387 -20.57 0.84 6.05
CA VAL A 387 -19.30 1.35 5.53
C VAL A 387 -19.21 2.85 5.76
N LEU A 388 -18.09 3.29 6.30
CA LEU A 388 -17.68 4.69 6.36
C LEU A 388 -16.66 4.95 5.25
N LEU A 389 -16.86 6.00 4.46
CA LEU A 389 -15.96 6.33 3.35
C LEU A 389 -15.94 7.82 3.03
N GLN A 390 -14.96 8.25 2.23
CA GLN A 390 -14.96 9.55 1.58
C GLN A 390 -15.73 9.47 0.27
N LYS A 391 -16.84 10.20 0.18
CA LYS A 391 -17.61 10.38 -1.06
C LYS A 391 -17.14 11.65 -1.75
N VAL A 392 -16.73 11.51 -3.01
CA VAL A 392 -16.21 12.61 -3.83
C VAL A 392 -17.13 12.83 -5.02
N THR A 393 -17.71 14.03 -5.12
CA THR A 393 -18.59 14.44 -6.23
C THR A 393 -18.09 15.77 -6.79
N GLY A 394 -17.47 15.75 -7.98
CA GLY A 394 -16.78 16.93 -8.51
C GLY A 394 -15.64 17.39 -7.60
N SER A 395 -15.76 18.61 -7.06
CA SER A 395 -14.83 19.17 -6.07
C SER A 395 -15.21 18.87 -4.62
N ASP A 396 -16.43 18.40 -4.37
CA ASP A 396 -16.94 18.21 -3.02
C ASP A 396 -16.47 16.87 -2.47
N ILE A 397 -15.92 16.90 -1.25
CA ILE A 397 -15.49 15.72 -0.50
C ILE A 397 -16.27 15.73 0.81
N GLU A 398 -17.00 14.66 1.07
CA GLU A 398 -17.73 14.46 2.32
C GLU A 398 -17.39 13.08 2.91
N VAL A 399 -17.43 12.99 4.24
CA VAL A 399 -17.34 11.70 4.92
C VAL A 399 -18.77 11.21 5.15
N VAL A 400 -19.07 10.04 4.61
CA VAL A 400 -20.41 9.44 4.66
C VAL A 400 -20.34 8.06 5.25
N MET A 401 -21.39 7.72 5.99
CA MET A 401 -21.67 6.35 6.40
C MET A 401 -22.94 5.88 5.71
N MET A 402 -22.88 4.67 5.15
CA MET A 402 -24.03 4.02 4.53
C MET A 402 -24.06 2.53 4.86
N THR A 403 -25.23 1.91 4.73
CA THR A 403 -25.37 0.45 4.83
C THR A 403 -24.72 -0.22 3.63
N ALA A 404 -24.34 -1.50 3.75
CA ALA A 404 -23.91 -2.35 2.63
C ALA A 404 -24.92 -2.37 1.46
N GLY A 405 -26.20 -2.19 1.77
CA GLY A 405 -27.31 -2.12 0.80
C GLY A 405 -27.42 -0.79 0.04
N GLY A 406 -26.55 0.18 0.28
CA GLY A 406 -26.59 1.49 -0.39
C GLY A 406 -27.56 2.50 0.22
N GLN A 407 -27.99 2.34 1.47
CA GLN A 407 -28.79 3.34 2.19
C GLN A 407 -27.91 4.26 3.02
N LEU A 408 -28.08 5.58 2.88
CA LEU A 408 -27.37 6.56 3.70
C LEU A 408 -27.76 6.41 5.18
N ILE A 409 -26.77 6.26 6.05
CA ILE A 409 -26.94 6.31 7.51
C ILE A 409 -26.77 7.76 7.96
N ARG A 410 -25.64 8.37 7.62
CA ARG A 410 -25.34 9.77 7.96
C ARG A 410 -24.26 10.35 7.04
N SER A 411 -24.39 11.61 6.67
CA SER A 411 -23.30 12.41 6.06
C SER A 411 -22.85 13.49 7.04
N ARG A 412 -21.54 13.78 7.04
CA ARG A 412 -20.87 14.75 7.92
C ARG A 412 -20.14 15.79 7.07
N GLN A 413 -20.90 16.57 6.30
CA GLN A 413 -20.35 17.65 5.49
C GLN A 413 -19.86 18.81 6.38
N GLY A 414 -18.59 19.19 6.24
CA GLY A 414 -17.98 20.31 6.98
C GLY A 414 -17.42 19.97 8.37
N ASP A 415 -17.75 18.80 8.93
CA ASP A 415 -17.09 18.29 10.14
C ASP A 415 -15.67 17.76 9.83
N PHE A 416 -15.43 17.44 8.55
CA PHE A 416 -14.16 16.98 8.00
C PHE A 416 -13.86 17.68 6.67
N GLU A 417 -12.60 18.01 6.47
CA GLU A 417 -11.97 18.65 5.30
C GLU A 417 -10.69 17.88 4.94
N PHE A 418 -10.82 16.56 4.84
CA PHE A 418 -9.72 15.73 4.34
C PHE A 418 -9.53 15.96 2.84
N PRO A 419 -8.29 16.04 2.34
CA PRO A 419 -8.07 15.92 0.90
C PRO A 419 -8.48 14.53 0.41
N ARG A 420 -8.55 14.35 -0.91
CA ARG A 420 -8.74 13.00 -1.49
C ARG A 420 -7.64 12.08 -0.98
N PHE A 421 -8.00 10.86 -0.58
CA PHE A 421 -7.11 9.89 0.05
C PHE A 421 -6.56 10.29 1.43
N GLY A 422 -6.95 11.45 1.97
CA GLY A 422 -6.40 12.01 3.20
C GLY A 422 -7.00 11.51 4.51
N MET A 423 -7.89 10.52 4.46
CA MET A 423 -8.62 9.98 5.62
C MET A 423 -8.20 8.54 5.90
N LEU A 424 -8.05 8.21 7.17
CA LEU A 424 -8.07 6.84 7.67
C LEU A 424 -9.10 6.71 8.78
N ALA A 425 -9.70 5.54 8.88
CA ALA A 425 -10.63 5.24 9.95
C ALA A 425 -10.61 3.76 10.27
N ASP A 426 -10.82 3.46 11.55
CA ASP A 426 -10.83 2.11 12.06
C ASP A 426 -12.01 1.88 12.99
N TRP A 427 -12.59 0.69 12.91
CA TRP A 427 -13.71 0.26 13.74
C TRP A 427 -13.18 -0.53 14.93
N SER A 428 -13.75 -0.29 16.11
CA SER A 428 -13.54 -1.20 17.24
C SER A 428 -14.01 -2.60 16.87
N VAL A 429 -13.37 -3.65 17.39
CA VAL A 429 -13.75 -5.07 17.15
C VAL A 429 -15.24 -5.36 17.44
N THR A 430 -15.82 -4.64 18.40
CA THR A 430 -17.23 -4.71 18.81
C THR A 430 -18.19 -4.01 17.85
N GLY A 431 -17.68 -3.20 16.92
CA GLY A 431 -18.45 -2.40 15.97
C GLY A 431 -19.20 -1.21 16.58
N ASP A 432 -18.95 -0.85 17.84
CA ASP A 432 -19.68 0.21 18.53
C ASP A 432 -18.95 1.56 18.52
N ARG A 433 -17.67 1.60 18.12
CA ARG A 433 -16.86 2.81 17.96
C ARG A 433 -16.12 2.86 16.64
N ILE A 434 -15.86 4.08 16.20
CA ILE A 434 -15.12 4.38 14.97
C ILE A 434 -14.19 5.55 15.24
N ALA A 435 -12.90 5.34 15.05
CA ALA A 435 -11.89 6.38 15.17
C ALA A 435 -11.56 6.90 13.77
N ILE A 436 -11.47 8.22 13.61
CA ILE A 436 -11.29 8.86 12.30
C ILE A 436 -10.13 9.85 12.39
N GLY A 437 -9.11 9.66 11.58
CA GLY A 437 -7.92 10.49 11.54
C GLY A 437 -7.50 10.81 10.12
N GLY A 438 -6.45 11.60 9.99
CA GLY A 438 -5.75 11.69 8.71
C GLY A 438 -4.77 10.53 8.52
N ILE A 439 -3.85 10.68 7.57
CA ILE A 439 -2.94 9.62 7.12
C ILE A 439 -1.49 10.10 7.12
N ARG A 440 -0.56 9.23 7.49
CA ARG A 440 0.91 9.44 7.31
C ARG A 440 1.40 10.78 7.86
N GLY A 441 1.06 11.07 9.12
CA GLY A 441 1.48 12.30 9.79
C GLY A 441 0.74 13.58 9.38
N GLN A 442 -0.20 13.50 8.43
CA GLN A 442 -1.16 14.58 8.18
C GLN A 442 -2.33 14.40 9.15
N CYS A 443 -2.29 15.09 10.29
CA CYS A 443 -3.22 14.89 11.40
C CYS A 443 -4.06 16.17 11.60
N PRO A 444 -5.06 16.45 10.74
CA PRO A 444 -5.74 17.75 10.69
C PRO A 444 -6.73 18.00 11.84
N TYR A 445 -7.19 16.94 12.52
CA TYR A 445 -8.19 17.04 13.58
C TYR A 445 -7.65 16.53 14.90
N GLY A 446 -8.12 17.09 16.01
CA GLY A 446 -8.05 16.44 17.32
C GLY A 446 -8.68 15.04 17.29
N VAL A 447 -8.51 14.25 18.35
CA VAL A 447 -9.12 12.90 18.42
C VAL A 447 -10.62 12.95 18.08
N ARG A 448 -11.02 12.20 17.06
CA ARG A 448 -12.40 12.06 16.56
C ARG A 448 -12.82 10.60 16.70
N VAL A 449 -13.75 10.35 17.61
CA VAL A 449 -14.37 9.03 17.78
C VAL A 449 -15.87 9.18 17.67
N ALA A 450 -16.51 8.35 16.86
CA ALA A 450 -17.95 8.28 16.69
C ALA A 450 -18.49 6.91 17.12
N ASP A 451 -19.81 6.83 17.31
CA ASP A 451 -20.53 5.57 17.48
C ASP A 451 -20.95 4.96 16.13
N ALA A 452 -21.63 3.81 16.19
CA ALA A 452 -22.14 3.10 15.00
C ALA A 452 -23.23 3.86 14.22
N SER A 453 -23.82 4.92 14.78
CA SER A 453 -24.75 5.83 14.09
C SER A 453 -24.05 7.06 13.52
N PHE A 454 -22.72 7.07 13.59
CA PHE A 454 -21.83 8.15 13.19
C PHE A 454 -22.07 9.46 13.98
N ASP A 455 -22.46 9.32 15.24
CA ASP A 455 -22.55 10.43 16.20
C ASP A 455 -21.27 10.53 17.02
N PHE A 456 -20.73 11.74 17.17
CA PHE A 456 -19.44 11.93 17.85
C PHE A 456 -19.55 11.63 19.35
N VAL A 457 -18.74 10.67 19.79
CA VAL A 457 -18.47 10.34 21.19
C VAL A 457 -17.35 11.22 21.74
N ALA A 458 -16.33 11.46 20.91
CA ALA A 458 -15.26 12.41 21.18
C ALA A 458 -15.02 13.28 19.96
N SER A 459 -15.02 14.59 20.20
CA SER A 459 -14.66 15.62 19.22
C SER A 459 -13.61 16.55 19.84
N GLY A 460 -12.40 16.02 20.02
CA GLY A 460 -11.30 16.75 20.64
C GLY A 460 -10.92 18.01 19.84
N SER A 461 -10.86 19.14 20.54
CA SER A 461 -10.16 20.35 20.12
C SER A 461 -9.74 21.04 21.43
N PRO A 462 -8.61 20.63 22.03
CA PRO A 462 -7.29 20.90 21.46
C PRO A 462 -6.41 19.60 21.38
N PRO A 463 -5.07 19.64 21.16
CA PRO A 463 -4.26 18.48 20.77
C PRO A 463 -4.09 17.40 21.87
N PRO A 464 -3.62 16.18 21.52
CA PRO A 464 -3.04 15.78 20.24
C PRO A 464 -4.06 15.70 19.11
N THR A 465 -3.60 16.03 17.89
CA THR A 465 -4.32 15.65 16.68
C THR A 465 -4.14 14.17 16.38
N MET A 466 -4.96 13.61 15.50
CA MET A 466 -5.03 12.18 15.23
C MET A 466 -4.88 11.87 13.74
N CYS A 467 -4.04 10.87 13.47
CA CYS A 467 -3.82 10.22 12.19
C CYS A 467 -3.54 8.73 12.45
N ASP A 468 -3.72 7.92 11.41
CA ASP A 468 -3.47 6.47 11.47
C ASP A 468 -4.12 5.77 12.70
N PRO A 469 -5.43 5.97 12.99
CA PRO A 469 -6.07 5.34 14.14
C PRO A 469 -6.17 3.82 13.98
N LEU A 470 -5.97 3.10 15.09
CA LEU A 470 -6.04 1.64 15.14
C LEU A 470 -6.55 1.17 16.51
N TYR A 471 -7.69 0.49 16.54
CA TYR A 471 -8.21 -0.15 17.74
C TYR A 471 -7.41 -1.39 18.10
N SER A 472 -7.30 -1.65 19.40
CA SER A 472 -6.72 -2.90 19.87
C SER A 472 -7.62 -4.08 19.52
N PRO A 473 -7.04 -5.27 19.30
CA PRO A 473 -7.79 -6.48 19.04
C PRO A 473 -8.86 -6.81 20.08
N ASP A 474 -8.60 -6.50 21.35
CA ASP A 474 -9.55 -6.69 22.46
C ASP A 474 -10.57 -5.55 22.62
N GLY A 475 -10.51 -4.53 21.76
CA GLY A 475 -11.36 -3.35 21.77
C GLY A 475 -11.19 -2.43 22.98
N GLN A 476 -10.19 -2.65 23.84
CA GLN A 476 -9.98 -1.90 25.08
C GLN A 476 -9.16 -0.62 24.92
N PHE A 477 -8.46 -0.46 23.79
CA PHE A 477 -7.58 0.67 23.54
C PHE A 477 -7.70 1.18 22.11
N LEU A 478 -7.33 2.45 21.94
CA LEU A 478 -7.12 3.09 20.65
C LEU A 478 -5.67 3.55 20.58
N ALA A 479 -4.92 3.07 19.59
CA ALA A 479 -3.60 3.59 19.22
C ALA A 479 -3.74 4.54 18.03
N PHE A 480 -2.88 5.54 17.95
CA PHE A 480 -2.84 6.46 16.81
C PHE A 480 -1.51 7.21 16.77
N THR A 481 -1.13 7.70 15.60
CA THR A 481 -0.11 8.74 15.48
C THR A 481 -0.77 10.10 15.66
N GLY A 482 -0.05 11.07 16.20
CA GLY A 482 -0.64 12.37 16.48
C GLY A 482 0.37 13.49 16.63
N VAL A 483 -0.09 14.73 16.44
CA VAL A 483 0.76 15.92 16.61
C VAL A 483 0.26 16.75 17.78
N ASN A 484 1.16 17.10 18.69
CA ASN A 484 0.86 18.05 19.75
C ASN A 484 1.69 19.33 19.60
N PRO A 485 1.14 20.40 18.98
CA PRO A 485 1.85 21.66 18.79
C PRO A 485 2.18 22.39 20.09
N ASN A 486 1.55 22.02 21.22
CA ASN A 486 1.85 22.61 22.52
C ASN A 486 3.04 21.96 23.24
N VAL A 487 3.54 20.83 22.72
CA VAL A 487 4.67 20.10 23.30
C VAL A 487 5.91 20.31 22.43
N ASP A 488 5.92 19.70 21.25
CA ASP A 488 7.05 19.80 20.31
C ASP A 488 6.63 19.86 18.83
N GLY A 489 5.33 19.70 18.53
CA GLY A 489 4.79 19.75 17.17
C GLY A 489 5.23 18.60 16.27
N ARG A 490 5.76 17.50 16.84
CA ARG A 490 6.20 16.32 16.09
C ARG A 490 5.11 15.27 16.05
N VAL A 491 5.26 14.32 15.11
CA VAL A 491 4.43 13.11 15.09
C VAL A 491 4.93 12.17 16.17
N ASP A 492 4.05 11.85 17.11
CA ASP A 492 4.26 10.95 18.23
C ASP A 492 3.25 9.80 18.17
N VAL A 493 3.54 8.72 18.88
CA VAL A 493 2.61 7.59 19.03
C VAL A 493 1.83 7.77 20.34
N TYR A 494 0.51 7.68 20.26
CA TYR A 494 -0.39 7.83 21.39
C TYR A 494 -1.23 6.57 21.61
N SER A 495 -1.65 6.39 22.85
CA SER A 495 -2.77 5.51 23.20
C SER A 495 -3.87 6.29 23.90
N ALA A 496 -5.10 5.81 23.80
CA ALA A 496 -6.27 6.35 24.50
C ALA A 496 -7.25 5.22 24.85
N THR A 497 -8.25 5.56 25.66
CA THR A 497 -9.44 4.70 25.84
C THR A 497 -10.18 4.50 24.51
N PRO A 498 -11.09 3.51 24.38
CA PRO A 498 -11.80 3.25 23.12
C PRO A 498 -12.67 4.42 22.65
N ASN A 499 -13.10 5.25 23.60
CA ASN A 499 -13.86 6.47 23.33
C ASN A 499 -12.96 7.65 22.91
N GLY A 500 -11.65 7.45 22.81
CA GLY A 500 -10.69 8.47 22.42
C GLY A 500 -10.26 9.43 23.53
N PHE A 501 -10.61 9.18 24.80
CA PHE A 501 -10.21 10.01 25.94
C PHE A 501 -8.96 9.49 26.65
N GLY A 502 -8.29 10.36 27.41
CA GLY A 502 -7.14 9.99 28.25
C GLY A 502 -5.90 9.69 27.42
N GLN A 503 -5.59 10.54 26.46
CA GLN A 503 -4.49 10.31 25.53
C GLN A 503 -3.15 10.34 26.27
N VAL A 504 -2.31 9.34 26.02
CA VAL A 504 -0.96 9.21 26.60
C VAL A 504 0.06 9.12 25.47
N ASN A 505 1.05 10.02 25.47
CA ASN A 505 2.19 9.99 24.55
C ASN A 505 3.13 8.83 24.95
N LEU A 506 3.40 7.91 24.03
CA LEU A 506 4.19 6.70 24.22
C LEU A 506 5.62 6.81 23.65
N SER A 507 5.86 7.76 22.73
CA SER A 507 7.19 8.04 22.20
C SER A 507 8.01 8.90 23.16
N VAL A 508 7.40 9.82 23.91
CA VAL A 508 7.98 10.66 24.98
C VAL A 508 9.35 11.29 24.61
N ASP A 509 10.42 10.56 24.87
CA ASP A 509 11.82 10.93 24.71
C ASP A 509 12.41 10.56 23.34
N LEU A 510 11.73 9.73 22.55
CA LEU A 510 12.17 9.37 21.21
C LEU A 510 12.09 10.53 20.22
N ARG A 511 13.02 10.52 19.25
CA ARG A 511 13.20 11.54 18.21
C ARG A 511 13.20 10.91 16.82
N GLY A 512 12.90 11.70 15.79
CA GLY A 512 12.81 11.22 14.41
C GLY A 512 11.41 10.85 13.95
N SER A 513 11.34 10.06 12.88
CA SER A 513 10.10 9.60 12.27
C SER A 513 9.49 8.47 13.07
N MET A 514 8.16 8.47 13.15
CA MET A 514 7.35 7.48 13.85
C MET A 514 6.33 6.88 12.89
N THR A 515 6.25 5.55 12.84
CA THR A 515 5.19 4.85 12.11
C THR A 515 4.52 3.86 13.04
N LEU A 516 3.19 3.96 13.19
CA LEU A 516 2.39 2.95 13.85
C LEU A 516 2.31 1.71 12.95
N ILE A 517 2.67 0.54 13.47
CA ILE A 517 2.69 -0.72 12.73
C ILE A 517 1.45 -1.57 13.03
N GLY A 518 1.08 -1.69 14.30
CA GLY A 518 -0.01 -2.57 14.69
C GLY A 518 -0.02 -2.93 16.16
N TRP A 519 -0.48 -4.15 16.44
CA TRP A 519 -0.56 -4.71 17.78
C TRP A 519 0.21 -6.03 17.88
N LEU A 520 0.75 -6.31 19.06
CA LEU A 520 1.32 -7.60 19.46
C LEU A 520 0.62 -8.04 20.75
N GLY A 521 0.29 -9.32 20.90
CA GLY A 521 -0.34 -9.87 22.09
C GLY A 521 -1.70 -10.51 21.83
N PRO A 522 -2.39 -10.94 22.90
CA PRO A 522 -3.59 -11.75 22.79
C PRO A 522 -4.68 -11.00 22.03
N GLN A 523 -5.34 -11.72 21.13
CA GLN A 523 -6.55 -11.27 20.45
C GLN A 523 -7.78 -11.80 21.20
N SER A 524 -8.89 -11.05 21.16
CA SER A 524 -10.15 -11.45 21.81
C SER A 524 -10.95 -12.49 21.04
#